data_AF-A0A520ZWV4-F1
#
_entry.id   AF-A0A520ZWV4-F1
#
_cell.length_a   1.000
_cell.length_b   1.000
_cell.length_c   1.000
_cell.angle_alpha   90.00
_cell.angle_beta   90.00
_cell.angle_gamma   90.00
#
_symmetry.space_group_name_H-M   'P 1'
#
loop_
_entity.id
_entity.type
_entity.pdbx_description
1 polymer ?
#
loop_
_entity_poly.entity_id
_entity_poly.type
_entity_poly.pdbx_seq_one_letter_code
_entity_poly.pdbx_strand_id
1 'polypeptide(L)'
;METTEFAKQTLKFQKTVFENSFNAMVMVQDQTEKMFNSYLDNLPWVTEDAKKTLESSTDMARKARDDFKTAVEDGFAKFEELLEEKK
;
A
#
# COMPACT_ATOMS: atom_id res chain seq x y z
N MET A 1 -4.03 29.88 14.68
CA MET A 1 -3.94 28.90 15.80
C MET A 1 -5.05 27.86 15.70
N GLU A 2 -6.32 28.20 15.93
CA GLU A 2 -7.46 27.26 15.78
C GLU A 2 -7.51 26.55 14.41
N THR A 3 -7.39 27.29 13.31
CA THR A 3 -7.43 26.73 11.95
C THR A 3 -6.26 25.79 11.64
N THR A 4 -5.07 26.12 12.14
CA THR A 4 -3.86 25.29 11.99
C THR A 4 -3.99 23.97 12.78
N GLU A 5 -4.51 24.02 14.00
CA GLU A 5 -4.72 22.83 14.82
C GLU A 5 -5.83 21.93 14.25
N PHE A 6 -6.92 22.52 13.74
CA PHE A 6 -7.95 21.76 13.01
C PHE A 6 -7.40 21.09 11.74
N ALA A 7 -6.54 21.79 10.99
CA ALA A 7 -5.87 21.21 9.82
C ALA A 7 -4.98 20.02 10.20
N LYS A 8 -4.19 20.13 11.28
CA LYS A 8 -3.35 19.03 11.80
C LYS A 8 -4.17 17.82 12.21
N GLN A 9 -5.28 18.02 12.91
CA GLN A 9 -6.17 16.93 13.32
C GLN A 9 -6.78 16.22 12.10
N THR A 10 -7.22 16.99 11.10
CA THR A 10 -7.76 16.44 9.85
C THR A 10 -6.71 15.64 9.09
N LEU A 11 -5.48 16.16 8.99
CA LEU A 11 -4.36 15.48 8.32
C LEU A 11 -4.02 14.16 9.00
N LYS A 12 -3.94 14.17 10.35
CA LYS A 12 -3.72 12.97 11.15
C LYS A 12 -4.82 11.92 10.94
N PHE A 13 -6.09 12.35 10.93
CA PHE A 13 -7.21 11.47 10.65
C PHE A 13 -7.11 10.83 9.25
N GLN A 14 -6.83 11.64 8.21
CA GLN A 14 -6.66 11.14 6.85
C GLN A 14 -5.51 10.14 6.74
N LYS A 15 -4.37 10.42 7.38
CA LYS A 15 -3.22 9.51 7.44
C LYS A 15 -3.59 8.18 8.08
N THR A 16 -4.25 8.19 9.24
CA THR A 16 -4.70 6.96 9.91
C THR A 16 -5.70 6.16 9.07
N VAL A 17 -6.67 6.83 8.41
CA VAL A 17 -7.62 6.15 7.52
C VAL A 17 -6.90 5.52 6.34
N PHE A 18 -5.94 6.23 5.74
CA PHE A 18 -5.11 5.72 4.65
C PHE A 18 -4.31 4.49 5.09
N GLU A 19 -3.54 4.58 6.18
CA GLU A 19 -2.70 3.49 6.69
C GLU A 19 -3.54 2.23 6.96
N ASN A 20 -4.68 2.37 7.63
CA ASN A 20 -5.56 1.24 7.93
C ASN A 20 -6.14 0.61 6.67
N SER A 21 -6.62 1.43 5.73
CA SER A 21 -7.20 0.96 4.47
C SER A 21 -6.16 0.29 3.59
N PHE A 22 -4.95 0.86 3.53
CA PHE A 22 -3.82 0.31 2.80
C PHE A 22 -3.40 -1.05 3.40
N ASN A 23 -3.24 -1.14 4.71
CA ASN A 23 -2.90 -2.40 5.38
C ASN A 23 -3.98 -3.48 5.15
N ALA A 24 -5.26 -3.11 5.18
CA ALA A 24 -6.35 -4.03 4.84
C ALA A 24 -6.25 -4.53 3.39
N MET A 25 -5.98 -3.65 2.44
CA MET A 25 -5.76 -4.01 1.04
C MET A 25 -4.57 -4.95 0.87
N VAL A 26 -3.43 -4.66 1.51
CA VAL A 26 -2.24 -5.51 1.53
C VAL A 26 -2.59 -6.92 2.00
N MET A 27 -3.28 -7.04 3.14
CA MET A 27 -3.68 -8.34 3.68
C MET A 27 -4.57 -9.14 2.73
N VAL A 28 -5.51 -8.49 2.03
CA VAL A 28 -6.40 -9.15 1.06
C VAL A 28 -5.60 -9.62 -0.17
N GLN A 29 -4.71 -8.78 -0.69
CA GLN A 29 -3.85 -9.13 -1.82
C GLN A 29 -2.94 -10.31 -1.48
N ASP A 30 -2.27 -10.26 -0.33
CA ASP A 30 -1.35 -11.32 0.12
C ASP A 30 -2.09 -12.66 0.35
N GLN A 31 -3.32 -12.62 0.88
CA GLN A 31 -4.15 -13.82 1.00
C GLN A 31 -4.61 -14.36 -0.36
N THR A 32 -4.96 -13.47 -1.28
CA THR A 32 -5.37 -13.85 -2.65
C THR A 32 -4.21 -14.47 -3.41
N GLU A 33 -3.01 -13.90 -3.30
CA GLU A 33 -1.77 -14.43 -3.88
C GLU A 33 -1.49 -15.84 -3.38
N LYS A 34 -1.53 -16.05 -2.05
CA LYS A 34 -1.35 -17.38 -1.45
C LYS A 34 -2.37 -18.39 -1.96
N MET A 35 -3.64 -17.98 -2.06
CA MET A 35 -4.69 -18.86 -2.56
C MET A 35 -4.49 -19.21 -4.03
N PHE A 36 -4.15 -18.21 -4.85
CA PHE A 36 -3.91 -18.38 -6.26
C PHE A 36 -2.70 -19.27 -6.54
N ASN A 37 -1.58 -19.07 -5.82
CA ASN A 37 -0.40 -19.93 -5.94
C ASN A 37 -0.72 -21.38 -5.54
N SER A 38 -1.45 -21.57 -4.44
CA SER A 38 -1.89 -22.92 -4.03
C SER A 38 -2.78 -23.57 -5.08
N TYR A 39 -3.65 -22.80 -5.74
CA TYR A 39 -4.50 -23.31 -6.81
C TYR A 39 -3.68 -23.73 -8.04
N LEU A 40 -2.70 -22.92 -8.45
CA LEU A 40 -1.81 -23.23 -9.57
C LEU A 40 -0.98 -24.48 -9.33
N ASP A 41 -0.53 -24.72 -8.09
CA ASP A 41 0.23 -25.91 -7.73
C ASP A 41 -0.57 -27.22 -7.91
N ASN A 42 -1.91 -27.14 -7.86
CA ASN A 42 -2.78 -28.29 -8.07
C ASN A 42 -3.08 -28.56 -9.56
N LEU A 43 -2.65 -27.69 -10.49
CA LEU A 43 -2.93 -27.83 -11.91
C LEU A 43 -1.77 -28.58 -12.62
N PRO A 44 -2.02 -29.78 -13.18
CA PRO A 44 -0.96 -30.63 -13.75
C PRO A 44 -0.32 -30.06 -15.04
N TRP A 45 -0.88 -28.99 -15.60
CA TRP A 45 -0.43 -28.37 -16.84
C TRP A 45 0.32 -27.05 -16.63
N VAL A 46 0.42 -26.57 -15.38
CA VAL A 46 1.17 -25.34 -15.06
C VAL A 46 2.66 -25.67 -15.04
N THR A 47 3.41 -25.03 -15.95
CA THR A 47 4.86 -25.19 -16.05
C THR A 47 5.60 -24.26 -15.08
N GLU A 48 6.85 -24.60 -14.77
CA GLU A 48 7.70 -23.79 -13.89
C GLU A 48 7.93 -22.37 -14.44
N ASP A 49 8.11 -22.23 -15.76
CA ASP A 49 8.27 -20.94 -16.43
C ASP A 49 7.01 -20.05 -16.30
N ALA A 50 5.83 -20.67 -16.33
CA ALA A 50 4.57 -19.95 -16.13
C ALA A 50 4.46 -19.44 -14.69
N LYS A 51 4.84 -20.26 -13.69
CA LYS A 51 4.89 -19.84 -12.27
C LYS A 51 5.83 -18.66 -12.08
N LYS A 52 7.05 -18.75 -12.62
CA LYS A 52 8.05 -17.68 -12.54
C LYS A 52 7.55 -16.34 -13.13
N THR A 53 6.79 -16.41 -14.23
CA THR A 53 6.20 -15.21 -14.84
C THR A 53 5.15 -14.57 -13.93
N LEU A 54 4.33 -15.38 -13.25
CA LEU A 54 3.33 -14.93 -12.30
C LEU A 54 3.94 -14.37 -11.02
N GLU A 55 4.99 -15.00 -10.49
CA GLU A 55 5.79 -14.49 -9.37
C GLU A 55 6.38 -13.12 -9.70
N SER A 56 7.04 -12.99 -10.87
CA SER A 56 7.60 -11.72 -11.30
C SER A 56 6.54 -10.62 -11.48
N SER A 57 5.36 -10.97 -11.98
CA SER A 57 4.24 -10.03 -12.10
C SER A 57 3.72 -9.58 -10.73
N THR A 58 3.69 -10.51 -9.78
CA THR A 58 3.26 -10.27 -8.39
C THR A 58 4.25 -9.39 -7.64
N ASP A 59 5.56 -9.64 -7.81
CA ASP A 59 6.61 -8.79 -7.23
C ASP A 59 6.57 -7.36 -7.79
N MET A 60 6.29 -7.21 -9.10
CA MET A 60 6.10 -5.89 -9.69
C MET A 60 4.89 -5.17 -9.10
N ALA A 61 3.77 -5.87 -8.90
CA ALA A 61 2.59 -5.31 -8.25
C ALA A 61 2.85 -4.91 -6.79
N ARG A 62 3.59 -5.75 -6.04
CA ARG A 62 4.03 -5.45 -4.66
C ARG A 62 4.89 -4.20 -4.61
N LYS A 63 5.87 -4.09 -5.51
CA LYS A 63 6.72 -2.90 -5.62
C LYS A 63 5.89 -1.64 -5.93
N ALA A 64 5.00 -1.71 -6.92
CA ALA A 64 4.17 -0.56 -7.31
C ALA A 64 3.28 -0.07 -6.14
N ARG A 65 2.74 -1.01 -5.35
CA ARG A 65 1.98 -0.73 -4.14
C ARG A 65 2.82 -0.05 -3.06
N ASP A 66 4.04 -0.51 -2.83
CA ASP A 66 4.95 0.05 -1.83
C ASP A 66 5.47 1.44 -2.25
N ASP A 67 5.75 1.64 -3.54
CA ASP A 67 6.09 2.94 -4.12
C ASP A 67 4.92 3.93 -3.93
N PHE A 68 3.67 3.49 -4.16
CA PHE A 68 2.48 4.31 -3.93
C PHE A 68 2.33 4.71 -2.46
N LYS A 69 2.55 3.77 -1.53
CA LYS A 69 2.52 4.07 -0.09
C LYS A 69 3.52 5.15 0.27
N THR A 70 4.76 4.99 -0.19
CA THR A 70 5.86 5.94 0.04
C THR A 70 5.48 7.34 -0.47
N ALA A 71 4.96 7.43 -1.70
CA ALA A 71 4.55 8.71 -2.27
C ALA A 71 3.45 9.42 -1.45
N VAL A 72 2.51 8.66 -0.88
CA VAL A 72 1.46 9.21 -0.02
C VAL A 72 2.03 9.64 1.34
N GLU A 73 2.89 8.83 1.95
CA GLU A 73 3.56 9.16 3.22
C GLU A 73 4.43 10.43 3.10
N ASP A 74 5.19 10.56 2.00
CA ASP A 74 5.96 11.76 1.67
C ASP A 74 5.05 12.98 1.51
N GLY A 75 3.86 12.81 0.91
CA GLY A 75 2.86 13.85 0.80
C GLY A 75 2.38 14.33 2.17
N PHE A 76 2.03 13.40 3.07
CA PHE A 76 1.65 13.72 4.44
C PHE A 76 2.77 14.46 5.19
N ALA A 77 4.02 13.99 5.09
CA ALA A 77 5.17 14.63 5.73
C ALA A 77 5.35 16.09 5.27
N LYS A 78 5.26 16.35 3.96
CA LYS A 78 5.32 17.71 3.41
C LYS A 78 4.19 18.61 3.92
N PHE A 79 2.98 18.08 4.06
CA PHE A 79 1.87 18.84 4.64
C PHE A 79 2.09 19.13 6.14
N GLU A 80 2.67 18.19 6.89
CA GLU A 80 3.05 18.40 8.29
C GLU A 80 4.09 19.52 8.41
N GLU A 81 5.16 19.49 7.60
CA GLU A 81 6.19 20.54 7.53
C GLU A 81 5.59 21.92 7.24
N LEU A 82 4.75 22.04 6.20
CA LEU A 82 4.09 23.31 5.84
C LEU A 82 3.19 23.87 6.94
N LEU A 83 2.60 23.01 7.79
CA LEU A 83 1.77 23.43 8.92
C LEU A 83 2.61 23.79 10.16
N GLU A 84 3.85 23.32 10.24
CA GLU A 84 4.82 23.71 11.27
C GLU A 84 5.52 25.02 10.93
N GLU A 85 5.87 25.25 9.66
CA GLU A 85 6.46 26.52 9.18
C GLU A 85 5.52 27.73 9.30
N LYS A 86 4.20 27.49 9.38
CA LYS A 86 3.17 28.53 9.57
C LYS A 86 2.92 28.93 11.03
N LYS A 87 3.70 28.42 11.99
CA LYS A 87 3.71 28.88 13.39
C LYS A 87 4.62 30.09 13.58
#